data_AF-Q94LA1-F1
#
_entry.id   AF-Q94LA1-F1
#
_cell.length_a   1.000
_cell.length_b   1.000
_cell.length_c   1.000
_cell.angle_alpha   90.00
_cell.angle_beta   90.00
_cell.angle_gamma   90.00
#
_symmetry.space_group_name_H-M   'P 1'
#
loop_
_entity.id
_entity.type
_entity.pdbx_description
1 polymer ?
#
loop_
_entity_poly.entity_id
_entity_poly.type
_entity_poly.pdbx_seq_one_letter_code
_entity_poly.pdbx_strand_id
1 'polypeptide(L)' 'MGLISKIATNDGHGENSAYFDGWKAYENDPFHPTQNPNGVIQMGLAENQLCFDLIQEWIVNNPKASI' A
#
# COMPACT_ATOMS: atom_id res chain seq x y z
N MET A 1 33.21 3.27 13.95
CA MET A 1 32.20 2.21 14.15
C MET A 1 31.11 2.77 15.05
N GLY A 2 29.95 3.27 14.59
CA GLY A 2 29.46 3.71 13.28
C GLY A 2 28.48 4.86 13.57
N LEU A 3 28.32 5.80 12.64
CA LEU A 3 27.59 7.06 12.83
C LEU A 3 26.05 6.90 12.88
N ILE A 4 25.53 5.66 13.00
CA ILE A 4 24.12 5.30 12.79
C ILE A 4 23.59 4.55 14.01
N SER A 5 22.35 4.84 14.41
CA SER A 5 21.72 4.26 15.59
C SER A 5 21.39 2.77 15.41
N LYS A 6 21.33 2.02 16.52
CA LYS A 6 20.92 0.60 16.51
C LYS A 6 19.52 0.37 15.94
N ILE A 7 18.63 1.35 16.07
CA ILE A 7 17.28 1.29 15.49
C ILE A 7 17.35 1.35 13.96
N ALA A 8 18.22 2.20 13.42
CA ALA A 8 18.37 2.34 11.97
C ALA A 8 19.10 1.15 11.31
N THR A 9 19.82 0.33 12.08
CA THR A 9 20.55 -0.85 11.57
C THR A 9 19.95 -2.19 12.00
N ASN A 10 18.78 -2.21 12.66
CA ASN A 10 18.14 -3.46 13.06
C ASN A 10 17.11 -3.93 12.01
N ASP A 11 16.65 -5.18 12.14
CA ASP A 11 15.64 -5.78 11.26
C ASP A 11 14.21 -5.54 11.79
N GLY A 12 13.93 -4.33 12.29
CA GLY A 12 12.67 -3.99 12.95
C GLY A 12 11.45 -4.04 12.03
N HIS A 13 11.65 -3.89 10.71
CA HIS A 13 10.58 -4.00 9.73
C HIS A 13 10.14 -5.47 9.54
N GLY A 14 11.06 -6.43 9.75
CA GLY A 14 10.72 -7.85 9.78
C GLY A 14 10.27 -8.43 8.45
N GLU A 15 10.55 -7.77 7.32
CA GLU A 15 10.22 -8.23 5.95
C GLU A 15 10.77 -9.62 5.63
N ASN A 16 11.80 -10.07 6.35
CA ASN A 16 12.36 -11.42 6.23
C ASN A 16 11.47 -12.50 6.87
N SER A 17 10.40 -12.12 7.57
CA SER A 17 9.44 -13.03 8.19
C SER A 17 8.47 -13.62 7.16
N ALA A 18 8.05 -14.87 7.38
CA ALA A 18 7.06 -15.57 6.56
C ALA A 18 5.69 -14.87 6.52
N TYR A 19 5.38 -13.99 7.47
CA TYR A 19 4.15 -13.18 7.43
C TYR A 19 4.10 -12.22 6.23
N PHE A 20 5.24 -11.89 5.62
CA PHE A 20 5.31 -11.04 4.43
C PHE A 20 5.29 -11.83 3.11
N ASP A 21 5.26 -13.16 3.13
CA ASP A 21 5.30 -13.97 1.90
C ASP A 21 4.08 -13.70 1.00
N GLY A 22 2.89 -13.54 1.59
CA GLY A 22 1.69 -13.17 0.85
C GLY A 22 1.77 -11.77 0.24
N TRP A 23 2.40 -10.82 0.94
CA TRP A 23 2.64 -9.46 0.43
C TRP A 23 3.58 -9.48 -0.78
N LYS A 24 4.71 -10.20 -0.66
CA LYS A 24 5.68 -10.37 -1.76
C LYS A 24 5.07 -11.11 -2.96
N ALA A 25 4.19 -12.08 -2.73
CA ALA A 25 3.48 -12.77 -3.80
C ALA A 25 2.60 -11.79 -4.60
N TYR A 26 1.87 -10.91 -3.91
CA TYR A 26 1.12 -9.84 -4.56
C TYR A 26 2.01 -8.85 -5.32
N GLU A 27 3.13 -8.40 -4.72
CA GLU A 27 4.05 -7.47 -5.40
C GLU A 27 4.67 -8.05 -6.68
N ASN A 28 4.97 -9.35 -6.70
CA ASN A 28 5.57 -10.02 -7.84
C ASN A 28 4.58 -10.37 -8.95
N ASP A 29 3.32 -10.64 -8.61
CA ASP A 29 2.29 -11.06 -9.57
C ASP A 29 0.93 -10.39 -9.27
N PRO A 30 0.83 -9.05 -9.40
CA PRO A 30 -0.39 -8.34 -9.04
C PRO A 30 -1.50 -8.62 -10.06
N PHE A 31 -2.71 -8.88 -9.57
CA PHE A 31 -3.90 -8.97 -10.41
C PHE A 31 -4.15 -7.67 -11.17
N HIS A 32 -4.44 -7.79 -12.47
CA HIS A 32 -4.98 -6.71 -13.28
C HIS A 32 -6.04 -7.27 -14.24
N PRO A 33 -7.25 -6.67 -14.33
CA PRO A 33 -8.38 -7.26 -15.05
C PRO A 33 -8.11 -7.58 -16.53
N THR A 34 -7.30 -6.77 -17.23
CA THR A 34 -6.93 -7.01 -18.63
C THR A 34 -5.49 -7.50 -18.83
N GLN A 35 -4.52 -6.95 -18.10
CA GLN A 35 -3.09 -7.24 -18.28
C GLN A 35 -2.63 -8.51 -17.56
N ASN A 36 -3.25 -8.84 -16.42
CA ASN A 36 -2.88 -10.01 -15.61
C ASN A 36 -4.09 -10.56 -14.83
N PRO A 37 -5.09 -11.15 -15.51
CA PRO A 37 -6.30 -11.60 -14.86
C PRO A 37 -6.10 -12.80 -13.93
N ASN A 38 -4.92 -13.44 -13.96
CA ASN A 38 -4.58 -14.57 -13.11
C ASN A 38 -3.68 -14.17 -11.92
N GLY A 39 -3.29 -12.91 -11.81
CA GLY A 39 -2.46 -12.43 -10.72
C GLY A 39 -3.16 -12.50 -9.36
N VAL A 40 -2.39 -12.28 -8.31
CA VAL A 40 -2.83 -12.26 -6.91
C VAL A 40 -3.69 -11.02 -6.66
N ILE A 41 -4.90 -11.23 -6.13
CA ILE A 41 -5.81 -10.15 -5.72
C ILE A 41 -5.43 -9.71 -4.30
N GLN A 42 -5.22 -8.40 -4.12
CA GLN A 42 -4.91 -7.85 -2.79
C GLN A 42 -6.16 -7.87 -1.90
N MET A 43 -6.09 -8.64 -0.81
CA MET A 43 -7.12 -8.71 0.23
C MET A 43 -6.54 -8.51 1.65
N GLY A 44 -5.24 -8.22 1.76
CA GLY A 44 -4.53 -8.09 3.03
C GLY A 44 -4.51 -6.68 3.62
N LEU A 45 -4.85 -5.64 2.84
CA LEU A 45 -4.89 -4.26 3.29
C LEU A 45 -6.28 -3.86 3.77
N ALA A 46 -6.35 -3.25 4.95
CA ALA A 46 -7.55 -2.62 5.47
C ALA A 46 -7.72 -1.21 4.87
N GLU A 47 -8.08 -1.15 3.58
CA GLU A 47 -8.33 0.10 2.85
C GLU A 47 -9.82 0.33 2.60
N ASN A 48 -10.24 1.60 2.58
CA ASN A 48 -11.59 1.98 2.18
C ASN A 48 -11.54 2.91 0.97
N GLN A 49 -11.91 2.36 -0.18
CA GLN A 49 -11.98 3.10 -1.45
C GLN A 49 -13.42 3.39 -1.88
N LEU A 50 -14.43 3.03 -1.07
CA LEU A 50 -15.85 3.06 -1.45
C LEU A 50 -16.44 4.48 -1.56
N CYS A 51 -15.80 5.47 -0.92
CA CYS A 51 -16.34 6.82 -0.78
C CYS A 51 -15.44 7.90 -1.41
N PHE A 52 -14.49 7.50 -2.28
CA PHE A 52 -13.58 8.45 -2.89
C PHE A 52 -14.29 9.44 -3.82
N ASP A 53 -15.34 9.00 -4.50
CA ASP A 53 -16.22 9.83 -5.32
C ASP A 53 -16.80 11.00 -4.52
N LEU A 54 -17.31 10.75 -3.31
CA LEU A 54 -17.87 11.79 -2.43
C LEU A 54 -16.82 12.83 -2.03
N ILE A 55 -15.61 12.36 -1.68
CA ILE A 55 -14.50 13.24 -1.29
C ILE A 55 -14.03 14.06 -2.50
N GLN A 56 -13.90 13.43 -3.67
CA GLN A 56 -13.50 14.10 -4.91
C GLN A 56 -14.51 15.18 -5.33
N GLU A 57 -15.80 14.86 -5.31
CA GLU A 57 -16.87 15.81 -5.59
C GLU A 57 -16.81 17.00 -4.64
N TRP A 58 -16.63 16.74 -3.34
CA TRP A 58 -16.51 17.80 -2.35
C TRP A 58 -15.31 18.72 -2.65
N ILE A 59 -14.14 18.17 -2.98
CA ILE A 59 -12.95 18.95 -3.31
C ILE A 59 -13.20 19.86 -4.52
N VAL A 60 -13.76 19.31 -5.61
CA VAL A 60 -14.07 20.06 -6.84
C VAL A 60 -15.04 21.21 -6.57
N ASN A 61 -16.05 20.98 -5.73
CA ASN A 61 -17.05 21.99 -5.38
C ASN A 61 -16.56 23.02 -4.35
N ASN A 62 -15.45 22.76 -3.66
CA ASN A 62 -14.91 23.62 -2.61
C ASN A 62 -13.44 24.04 -2.89
N PRO A 63 -13.14 24.68 -4.03
CA PRO A 63 -11.76 25.01 -4.41
C PRO A 63 -11.07 25.99 -3.44
N LYS A 64 -11.85 26.74 -2.64
CA LYS A 64 -11.32 27.64 -1.60
C LYS A 64 -10.83 26.91 -0.35
N ALA A 65 -11.24 25.64 -0.17
CA ALA A 65 -10.78 24.80 0.93
C ALA A 65 -9.47 24.07 0.60
N SER A 66 -9.09 24.01 -0.68
CA SER A 66 -7.76 23.66 -1.12
C SER A 66 -6.88 24.92 -1.04
N ILE A 67 -6.04 24.99 -0.01
CA ILE A 67 -5.02 26.03 0.18
C ILE A 67 -4.05 26.05 -1.00
#